data_AF-A0A975SW45-F1
#
_entry.id   AF-A0A975SW45-F1
#
_cell.length_a   1.000
_cell.length_b   1.000
_cell.length_c   1.000
_cell.angle_alpha   90.00
_cell.angle_beta   90.00
_cell.angle_gamma   90.00
#
_symmetry.space_group_name_H-M   'P 1'
#
loop_
_entity.id
_entity.type
_entity.pdbx_description
1 polymer ?
#
loop_
_entity_poly.entity_id
_entity_poly.type
_entity_poly.pdbx_seq_one_letter_code
_entity_poly.pdbx_strand_id
1 'polypeptide(L)'
;MTDELVLRAPDSWGMVDVAELIEEAGGGQVTVGTCTEHALVDGPIQYLHGLRRLAHDSATLAEVLGRLLDATPASPHATDLSAVQDTLSVTVGPHQVVLRRTAPFTATEHARAVAFAEVASELLTPSPASDEEGPVAPTPASPDAPTVRLATFDDTASLIRMHARCSADSVYRRYATPLARIDDRFARRLLLAGNGALVATVGDEVVGIASISTCENAIAEVSLLVEDGWQRRGIGTRLLSGAARLARGHGAADVVLRSRTHNPALMSLAFASGLRARIRLDGDTVVVTVGVDGLKPLTMVPAATARKASIAEQSTPA
;
A
#
# COMPACT_ATOMS: atom_id res chain seq x y z
N MET A 1 -3.12 24.24 17.57
CA MET A 1 -2.56 22.89 17.81
C MET A 1 -3.33 22.35 18.99
N THR A 2 -3.88 21.15 18.87
CA THR A 2 -4.65 20.50 19.95
C THR A 2 -3.79 19.38 20.49
N ASP A 3 -3.48 19.44 21.78
CA ASP A 3 -2.65 18.46 22.47
C ASP A 3 -3.55 17.54 23.31
N GLU A 4 -3.38 16.22 23.15
CA GLU A 4 -4.12 15.21 23.92
C GLU A 4 -3.18 14.57 24.93
N LEU A 5 -3.62 14.50 26.19
CA LEU A 5 -2.84 13.99 27.31
C LEU A 5 -3.66 12.95 28.07
N VAL A 6 -3.07 11.79 28.33
CA VAL A 6 -3.63 10.80 29.26
C VAL A 6 -2.95 10.98 30.60
N LEU A 7 -3.73 11.34 31.62
CA LEU A 7 -3.23 11.69 32.95
C LEU A 7 -3.79 10.71 33.98
N ARG A 8 -2.94 10.28 34.92
CA ARG A 8 -3.38 9.59 36.14
C ARG A 8 -3.48 10.62 37.27
N ALA A 9 -4.68 10.84 37.79
CA ALA A 9 -4.94 11.72 38.92
C ALA A 9 -5.17 10.91 40.22
N PRO A 10 -4.98 11.52 41.42
CA PRO A 10 -5.38 10.90 42.68
C PRO A 10 -6.88 10.57 42.73
N ASP A 11 -7.26 9.53 43.46
CA ASP A 11 -8.67 9.09 43.58
C ASP A 11 -9.60 10.16 44.19
N SER A 12 -9.04 11.16 44.88
CA SER A 12 -9.76 12.29 45.47
C SER A 12 -10.01 13.44 44.48
N TRP A 13 -9.50 13.37 43.25
CA TRP A 13 -9.65 14.42 42.24
C TRP A 13 -10.77 14.08 41.26
N GLY A 14 -11.63 15.07 41.00
CA GLY A 14 -12.64 15.03 39.94
C GLY A 14 -12.13 15.64 38.63
N MET A 15 -12.97 15.59 37.59
CA MET A 15 -12.65 16.17 36.27
C MET A 15 -12.39 17.68 36.34
N VAL A 16 -13.05 18.38 37.28
CA VAL A 16 -12.92 19.83 37.49
C VAL A 16 -11.52 20.17 38.02
N ASP A 17 -11.03 19.43 39.01
CA ASP A 17 -9.69 19.65 39.58
C ASP A 17 -8.58 19.45 38.53
N VAL A 18 -8.76 18.49 37.62
CA VAL A 18 -7.84 18.24 36.50
C VAL A 18 -7.92 19.37 35.46
N ALA A 19 -9.12 19.86 35.15
CA ALA A 19 -9.29 20.96 34.20
C ALA A 19 -8.62 22.24 34.73
N GLU A 20 -8.86 22.60 35.99
CA GLU A 20 -8.26 23.77 36.64
C GLU A 20 -6.73 23.70 36.64
N LEU A 21 -6.14 22.53 36.96
CA LEU A 21 -4.69 22.35 36.91
C LEU A 21 -4.10 22.64 35.51
N ILE A 22 -4.76 22.16 34.45
CA ILE A 22 -4.27 22.34 33.07
C ILE A 22 -4.45 23.79 32.61
N GLU A 23 -5.54 24.46 33.03
CA GLU A 23 -5.76 25.88 32.76
C GLU A 23 -4.73 26.76 33.49
N GLU A 24 -4.44 26.48 34.76
CA GLU A 24 -3.38 27.16 35.52
C GLU A 24 -1.99 26.98 34.90
N ALA A 25 -1.75 25.84 34.26
CA ALA A 25 -0.53 25.57 33.48
C ALA A 25 -0.50 26.27 32.11
N GLY A 26 -1.55 27.03 31.76
CA GLY A 26 -1.64 27.81 30.51
C GLY A 26 -2.44 27.15 29.39
N GLY A 27 -3.15 26.05 29.66
CA GLY A 27 -4.06 25.42 28.72
C GLY A 27 -5.29 26.28 28.44
N GLY A 28 -5.73 26.35 27.18
CA GLY A 28 -6.95 27.06 26.78
C GLY A 28 -7.95 26.10 26.14
N GLN A 29 -9.25 26.31 26.38
CA GLN A 29 -10.34 25.45 25.88
C GLN A 29 -10.20 23.99 26.35
N VAL A 30 -9.95 23.81 27.65
CA VAL A 30 -9.68 22.49 28.24
C VAL A 30 -10.96 21.67 28.34
N THR A 31 -10.93 20.44 27.81
CA THR A 31 -12.00 19.45 27.97
C THR A 31 -11.43 18.23 28.67
N VAL A 32 -12.05 17.82 29.77
CA VAL A 32 -11.62 16.65 30.56
C VAL A 32 -12.71 15.60 30.53
N GLY A 33 -12.30 14.35 30.27
CA GLY A 33 -13.18 13.19 30.29
C GLY A 33 -12.47 12.00 30.91
N THR A 34 -13.25 11.05 31.44
CA THR A 34 -12.73 9.76 31.87
C THR A 34 -12.36 8.94 30.65
N CYS A 35 -11.11 8.53 30.53
CA CYS A 35 -10.68 7.56 29.52
C CYS A 35 -10.47 6.18 30.16
N THR A 36 -10.70 5.13 29.39
CA THR A 36 -10.34 3.76 29.81
C THR A 36 -8.87 3.48 29.51
N GLU A 37 -8.32 2.34 29.97
CA GLU A 37 -6.96 1.89 29.61
C GLU A 37 -6.72 1.81 28.08
N HIS A 38 -7.80 1.83 27.28
CA HIS A 38 -7.78 1.87 25.83
C HIS A 38 -7.03 3.08 25.24
N ALA A 39 -7.01 4.23 25.94
CA ALA A 39 -6.28 5.42 25.53
C ALA A 39 -4.74 5.24 25.62
N LEU A 40 -4.27 4.17 26.28
CA LEU A 40 -2.85 3.83 26.41
C LEU A 40 -2.39 2.74 25.43
N VAL A 41 -3.28 2.26 24.56
CA VAL A 41 -3.01 1.13 23.66
C VAL A 41 -2.65 1.65 22.26
N ASP A 42 -1.77 0.90 21.56
CA ASP A 42 -1.32 1.20 20.20
C ASP A 42 -2.51 1.30 19.22
N GLY A 43 -2.88 2.53 18.88
CA GLY A 43 -3.98 2.85 17.97
C GLY A 43 -3.90 2.06 16.65
N PRO A 44 -2.80 2.12 15.89
CA PRO A 44 -2.59 1.31 14.68
C PRO A 44 -2.95 -0.17 14.80
N ILE A 45 -2.56 -0.85 15.88
CA ILE A 45 -2.86 -2.27 16.11
C ILE A 45 -4.36 -2.50 16.30
N GLN A 46 -5.06 -1.57 16.96
CA GLN A 46 -6.50 -1.68 17.16
C GLN A 46 -7.29 -1.51 15.87
N TYR A 47 -6.87 -0.62 14.95
CA TYR A 47 -7.51 -0.51 13.64
C TYR A 47 -7.47 -1.85 12.88
N LEU A 48 -6.35 -2.59 12.95
CA LEU A 48 -6.23 -3.92 12.34
C LEU A 48 -7.13 -4.97 13.01
N HIS A 49 -7.21 -4.98 14.34
CA HIS A 49 -8.14 -5.87 15.06
C HIS A 49 -9.60 -5.55 14.76
N GLY A 50 -9.94 -4.26 14.61
CA GLY A 50 -11.26 -3.80 14.20
C GLY A 50 -11.65 -4.31 12.81
N LEU A 51 -10.76 -4.18 11.84
CA LEU A 51 -10.97 -4.71 10.47
C LEU A 51 -11.13 -6.23 10.46
N ARG A 52 -10.32 -6.96 11.23
CA ARG A 52 -10.45 -8.42 11.35
C ARG A 52 -11.79 -8.84 11.95
N ARG A 53 -12.30 -8.09 12.93
CA ARG A 53 -13.62 -8.35 13.54
C ARG A 53 -14.75 -8.11 12.54
N LEU A 54 -14.66 -7.03 11.76
CA LEU A 54 -15.61 -6.72 10.69
C LEU A 54 -15.68 -7.77 9.59
N ALA A 55 -14.54 -8.37 9.23
CA ALA A 55 -14.48 -9.46 8.26
C ALA A 55 -15.22 -10.73 8.72
N HIS A 56 -15.42 -10.91 10.03
CA HIS A 56 -16.16 -12.03 10.60
C HIS A 56 -17.61 -11.69 10.94
N ASP A 57 -17.88 -10.45 11.34
CA ASP A 57 -19.21 -9.98 11.70
C ASP A 57 -19.40 -8.50 11.33
N SER A 58 -20.09 -8.26 10.23
CA SER A 58 -20.37 -6.93 9.69
C SER A 58 -21.31 -6.10 10.56
N ALA A 59 -22.12 -6.74 11.41
CA ALA A 59 -23.03 -6.03 12.31
C ALA A 59 -22.28 -5.24 13.40
N THR A 60 -21.01 -5.58 13.66
CA THR A 60 -20.19 -4.93 14.70
C THR A 60 -19.58 -3.58 14.28
N LEU A 61 -19.85 -3.10 13.07
CA LEU A 61 -19.22 -1.90 12.50
C LEU A 61 -19.32 -0.66 13.40
N ALA A 62 -20.52 -0.33 13.86
CA ALA A 62 -20.75 0.85 14.68
C ALA A 62 -20.06 0.73 16.06
N GLU A 63 -20.04 -0.47 16.64
CA GLU A 63 -19.36 -0.73 17.91
C GLU A 63 -17.83 -0.68 17.79
N VAL A 64 -17.28 -1.16 16.67
CA VAL A 64 -15.84 -1.12 16.41
C VAL A 64 -15.38 0.32 16.25
N LEU A 65 -16.09 1.12 15.44
CA LEU A 65 -15.77 2.53 15.25
C LEU A 65 -15.95 3.36 16.53
N GLY A 66 -17.01 3.10 17.30
CA GLY A 66 -17.19 3.72 18.61
C GLY A 66 -16.01 3.43 19.54
N ARG A 67 -15.56 2.18 19.62
CA ARG A 67 -14.42 1.80 20.45
C ARG A 67 -13.10 2.44 20.00
N LEU A 68 -12.85 2.50 18.68
CA LEU A 68 -11.62 3.06 18.12
C LEU A 68 -11.47 4.58 18.34
N LEU A 69 -12.59 5.28 18.52
CA LEU A 69 -12.64 6.74 18.64
C LEU A 69 -13.13 7.21 20.02
N ASP A 70 -13.19 6.28 20.99
CA ASP A 70 -13.74 6.48 22.33
C ASP A 70 -15.08 7.26 22.31
N ALA A 71 -15.97 6.78 21.44
CA ALA A 71 -17.23 7.41 21.11
C ALA A 71 -18.39 6.40 21.18
N THR A 72 -19.59 6.93 21.34
CA THR A 72 -20.81 6.12 21.41
C THR A 72 -21.52 6.11 20.06
N PRO A 73 -21.88 4.94 19.52
CA PRO A 73 -22.67 4.86 18.31
C PRO A 73 -24.09 5.36 18.59
N ALA A 74 -24.62 6.19 17.69
CA ALA A 74 -25.96 6.74 17.76
C ALA A 74 -26.75 6.39 16.50
N SER A 75 -28.08 6.30 16.63
CA SER A 75 -28.95 6.23 15.46
C SER A 75 -28.86 7.56 14.69
N PRO A 76 -28.76 7.54 13.35
CA PRO A 76 -28.66 8.76 12.54
C PRO A 76 -29.84 9.73 12.72
N HIS A 77 -30.96 9.25 13.28
CA HIS A 77 -32.18 10.03 13.52
C HIS A 77 -32.46 10.28 15.02
N ALA A 78 -31.56 9.92 15.94
CA ALA A 78 -31.80 10.10 17.37
C ALA A 78 -31.60 11.56 17.81
N THR A 79 -32.68 12.27 18.10
CA THR A 79 -32.72 13.60 18.76
C THR A 79 -32.72 13.48 20.29
N ASP A 80 -31.83 12.64 20.84
CA ASP A 80 -31.77 12.45 22.29
C ASP A 80 -31.33 13.75 22.98
N LEU A 81 -31.95 14.07 24.12
CA LEU A 81 -31.78 15.34 24.86
C LEU A 81 -30.50 15.37 25.72
N SER A 82 -29.49 14.55 25.39
CA SER A 82 -28.22 14.51 26.12
C SER A 82 -27.24 15.58 25.63
N ALA A 83 -26.32 16.00 26.50
CA ALA A 83 -25.30 17.01 26.20
C ALA A 83 -24.24 16.47 25.21
N VAL A 84 -24.61 16.35 23.94
CA VAL A 84 -23.70 16.01 22.83
C VAL A 84 -22.92 17.27 22.48
N GLN A 85 -21.59 17.25 22.61
CA GLN A 85 -20.75 18.36 22.14
C GLN A 85 -20.37 18.22 20.66
N ASP A 86 -20.16 16.99 20.18
CA ASP A 86 -19.75 16.78 18.80
C ASP A 86 -20.24 15.45 18.21
N THR A 87 -20.38 15.40 16.89
CA THR A 87 -20.89 14.26 16.13
C THR A 87 -20.03 14.01 14.89
N LEU A 88 -19.54 12.78 14.75
CA LEU A 88 -18.81 12.31 13.57
C LEU A 88 -19.67 11.33 12.79
N SER A 89 -19.92 11.61 11.52
CA SER A 89 -20.64 10.70 10.62
C SER A 89 -19.69 10.14 9.56
N VAL A 90 -19.74 8.82 9.35
CA VAL A 90 -18.94 8.14 8.34
C VAL A 90 -19.79 7.11 7.58
N THR A 91 -19.55 6.98 6.28
CA THR A 91 -20.28 6.05 5.41
C THR A 91 -19.39 4.88 5.05
N VAL A 92 -19.90 3.65 5.19
CA VAL A 92 -19.22 2.39 4.87
C VAL A 92 -20.13 1.57 3.97
N GLY A 93 -19.85 1.56 2.66
CA GLY A 93 -20.77 1.00 1.68
C GLY A 93 -22.17 1.63 1.78
N PRO A 94 -23.25 0.84 1.96
CA PRO A 94 -24.60 1.37 2.16
C PRO A 94 -24.91 1.81 3.60
N HIS A 95 -24.00 1.59 4.55
CA HIS A 95 -24.24 1.84 5.97
C HIS A 95 -23.71 3.20 6.40
N GLN A 96 -24.56 4.00 7.06
CA GLN A 96 -24.14 5.24 7.71
C GLN A 96 -23.94 4.97 9.20
N VAL A 97 -22.75 5.31 9.70
CA VAL A 97 -22.39 5.23 11.12
C VAL A 97 -22.28 6.65 11.66
N VAL A 98 -22.98 6.92 12.76
CA VAL A 98 -22.93 8.19 13.47
C VAL A 98 -22.39 7.95 14.87
N LEU A 99 -21.33 8.67 15.23
CA LEU A 99 -20.66 8.60 16.52
C LEU A 99 -20.85 9.91 17.27
N ARG A 100 -21.05 9.82 18.58
CA ARG A 100 -21.20 10.98 19.46
C ARG A 100 -20.32 10.84 20.68
N ARG A 101 -19.76 11.96 21.12
CA ARG A 101 -19.07 12.07 22.41
C ARG A 101 -19.13 13.52 22.93
N THR A 102 -18.70 13.72 24.16
CA THR A 102 -18.72 15.02 24.85
C THR A 102 -17.50 15.88 24.59
N ALA A 103 -16.46 15.37 23.92
CA ALA A 103 -15.30 16.14 23.49
C ALA A 103 -15.28 16.27 21.94
N PRO A 104 -14.81 17.40 21.38
CA PRO A 104 -14.74 17.56 19.93
C PRO A 104 -13.83 16.51 19.27
N PHE A 105 -14.18 16.07 18.07
CA PHE A 105 -13.32 15.19 17.26
C PHE A 105 -12.20 16.01 16.63
N THR A 106 -10.97 15.50 16.75
CA THR A 106 -9.81 16.10 16.10
C THR A 106 -9.79 15.81 14.60
N ALA A 107 -9.08 16.63 13.82
CA ALA A 107 -8.88 16.39 12.40
C ALA A 107 -8.24 15.01 12.11
N THR A 108 -7.37 14.54 13.01
CA THR A 108 -6.72 13.22 12.91
C THR A 108 -7.72 12.10 13.14
N GLU A 109 -8.66 12.24 14.07
CA GLU A 109 -9.73 11.27 14.30
C GLU A 109 -10.70 11.19 13.12
N HIS A 110 -11.05 12.33 12.53
CA HIS A 110 -11.80 12.36 11.27
C HIS A 110 -11.06 11.62 10.15
N ALA A 111 -9.77 11.88 9.96
CA ALA A 111 -8.98 11.23 8.93
C ALA A 111 -8.88 9.71 9.16
N ARG A 112 -8.71 9.27 10.41
CA ARG A 112 -8.67 7.84 10.76
C ARG A 112 -10.02 7.15 10.57
N ALA A 113 -11.12 7.81 10.92
CA ALA A 113 -12.47 7.30 10.71
C ALA A 113 -12.77 7.08 9.22
N VAL A 114 -12.40 8.05 8.37
CA VAL A 114 -12.53 7.95 6.91
C VAL A 114 -11.66 6.82 6.35
N ALA A 115 -10.39 6.75 6.73
CA ALA A 115 -9.49 5.69 6.26
C ALA A 115 -9.96 4.29 6.68
N PHE A 116 -10.47 4.14 7.90
CA PHE A 116 -11.04 2.88 8.37
C PHE A 116 -12.30 2.50 7.58
N ALA A 117 -13.17 3.47 7.30
CA ALA A 117 -14.39 3.28 6.53
C ALA A 117 -14.12 2.86 5.08
N GLU A 118 -13.09 3.40 4.44
CA GLU A 118 -12.67 3.00 3.09
C GLU A 118 -12.30 1.50 3.05
N VAL A 119 -11.45 1.05 3.99
CA VAL A 119 -11.03 -0.36 4.06
C VAL A 119 -12.16 -1.27 4.50
N ALA A 120 -12.99 -0.84 5.45
CA ALA A 120 -14.18 -1.59 5.88
C ALA A 120 -15.18 -1.74 4.73
N SER A 121 -15.36 -0.72 3.90
CA SER A 121 -16.24 -0.81 2.72
C SER A 121 -15.74 -1.86 1.75
N GLU A 122 -14.44 -1.93 1.50
CA GLU A 122 -13.84 -2.96 0.64
C GLU A 122 -14.07 -4.37 1.20
N LEU A 123 -13.86 -4.58 2.50
CA LEU A 123 -14.06 -5.87 3.18
C LEU A 123 -15.53 -6.34 3.22
N LEU A 124 -16.47 -5.39 3.31
CA LEU A 124 -17.90 -5.67 3.43
C LEU A 124 -18.58 -5.87 2.06
N THR A 125 -17.92 -5.50 0.97
CA THR A 125 -18.41 -5.85 -0.37
C THR A 125 -18.24 -7.36 -0.57
N PRO A 126 -19.32 -8.13 -0.83
CA PRO A 126 -19.17 -9.54 -1.12
C PRO A 126 -18.32 -9.69 -2.39
N SER A 127 -17.15 -10.31 -2.26
CA SER A 127 -16.46 -10.87 -3.43
C SER A 127 -17.41 -11.90 -4.05
N PRO A 128 -17.68 -11.86 -5.37
CA PRO A 128 -18.36 -12.99 -6.00
C PRO A 128 -17.56 -14.23 -5.64
N ALA A 129 -18.28 -15.23 -5.12
CA ALA A 129 -17.72 -16.45 -4.59
C ALA A 129 -16.67 -17.03 -5.54
N SER A 130 -15.49 -17.28 -5.01
CA SER A 130 -14.47 -18.10 -5.62
C SER A 130 -14.94 -19.55 -5.58
N ASP A 131 -15.77 -19.92 -6.55
CA ASP A 131 -16.03 -21.31 -6.91
C ASP A 131 -15.32 -21.61 -8.23
N GLU A 132 -14.62 -22.75 -8.25
CA GLU A 132 -14.03 -23.47 -9.39
C GLU A 132 -12.68 -22.95 -9.96
N GLU A 133 -11.61 -23.61 -9.50
CA GLU A 133 -10.36 -23.79 -10.24
C GLU A 133 -10.63 -24.46 -11.60
N GLY A 134 -10.80 -23.64 -12.64
CA GLY A 134 -10.85 -24.03 -14.05
C GLY A 134 -10.03 -23.05 -14.91
N PRO A 135 -9.51 -23.46 -16.08
CA PRO A 135 -8.52 -22.70 -16.83
C PRO A 135 -9.09 -21.33 -17.22
N VAL A 136 -8.52 -20.27 -16.65
CA VAL A 136 -8.91 -18.88 -16.86
C VAL A 136 -8.77 -18.54 -18.34
N ALA A 137 -9.90 -18.51 -19.04
CA ALA A 137 -10.04 -17.82 -20.31
C ALA A 137 -9.92 -16.30 -20.06
N PRO A 138 -9.22 -15.55 -20.93
CA PRO A 138 -9.01 -14.13 -20.72
C PRO A 138 -10.34 -13.36 -20.85
N THR A 139 -10.80 -12.78 -19.75
CA THR A 139 -11.83 -11.73 -19.76
C THR A 139 -11.26 -10.52 -20.52
N PRO A 140 -11.99 -9.91 -21.46
CA PRO A 140 -11.51 -8.73 -22.18
C PRO A 140 -11.23 -7.59 -21.19
N ALA A 141 -9.97 -7.15 -21.17
CA ALA A 141 -9.51 -6.08 -20.31
C ALA A 141 -10.30 -4.79 -20.59
N SER A 142 -10.76 -4.13 -19.52
CA SER A 142 -11.17 -2.73 -19.61
C SER A 142 -9.98 -1.92 -20.15
N PRO A 143 -10.17 -1.00 -21.12
CA PRO A 143 -9.07 -0.38 -21.88
C PRO A 143 -8.08 0.43 -21.02
N ASP A 144 -8.44 0.77 -19.77
CA ASP A 144 -7.60 1.55 -18.84
C ASP A 144 -6.97 0.72 -17.70
N ALA A 145 -7.15 -0.60 -17.67
CA ALA A 145 -6.57 -1.43 -16.63
C ALA A 145 -5.05 -1.58 -16.85
N PRO A 146 -4.19 -1.21 -15.87
CA PRO A 146 -2.75 -1.37 -16.02
C PRO A 146 -2.40 -2.85 -16.22
N THR A 147 -1.59 -3.16 -17.22
CA THR A 147 -1.06 -4.51 -17.49
C THR A 147 0.41 -4.57 -17.08
N VAL A 148 0.89 -5.73 -16.63
CA VAL A 148 2.31 -5.92 -16.28
C VAL A 148 2.90 -6.93 -17.24
N ARG A 149 4.00 -6.56 -17.89
CA ARG A 149 4.70 -7.41 -18.87
C ARG A 149 6.20 -7.21 -18.81
N LEU A 150 6.93 -8.10 -19.47
CA LEU A 150 8.37 -7.93 -19.70
C LEU A 150 8.64 -6.63 -20.45
N ALA A 151 9.69 -5.95 -20.00
CA ALA A 151 10.23 -4.77 -20.65
C ALA A 151 10.88 -5.15 -21.99
N THR A 152 10.76 -4.27 -22.98
CA THR A 152 11.48 -4.35 -24.25
C THR A 152 12.22 -3.04 -24.52
N PHE A 153 13.05 -3.00 -25.57
CA PHE A 153 13.68 -1.75 -26.00
C PHE A 153 12.67 -0.68 -26.44
N ASP A 154 11.50 -1.08 -26.90
CA ASP A 154 10.46 -0.16 -27.38
C ASP A 154 9.88 0.68 -26.23
N ASP A 155 10.02 0.21 -24.98
CA ASP A 155 9.61 0.94 -23.79
C ASP A 155 10.50 2.14 -23.45
N THR A 156 11.66 2.32 -24.12
CA THR A 156 12.66 3.35 -23.78
C THR A 156 12.05 4.75 -23.71
N ALA A 157 11.37 5.18 -24.78
CA ALA A 157 10.81 6.53 -24.85
C ALA A 157 9.67 6.73 -23.82
N SER A 158 8.85 5.69 -23.62
CA SER A 158 7.73 5.68 -22.69
C SER A 158 8.22 5.76 -21.23
N LEU A 159 9.30 5.03 -20.90
CA LEU A 159 9.95 5.08 -19.59
C LEU A 159 10.55 6.45 -19.28
N ILE A 160 11.17 7.12 -20.26
CA ILE A 160 11.70 8.49 -20.08
C ILE A 160 10.57 9.46 -19.75
N ARG A 161 9.44 9.38 -20.47
CA ARG A 161 8.26 10.22 -20.20
C ARG A 161 7.69 9.94 -18.81
N MET A 162 7.55 8.68 -18.44
CA MET A 162 7.11 8.26 -17.11
C MET A 162 8.00 8.82 -16.00
N HIS A 163 9.33 8.67 -16.14
CA HIS A 163 10.29 9.21 -15.18
C HIS A 163 10.17 10.73 -15.05
N ALA A 164 9.92 11.46 -16.14
CA ALA A 164 9.75 12.91 -16.12
C ALA A 164 8.46 13.37 -15.41
N ARG A 165 7.44 12.51 -15.28
CA ARG A 165 6.20 12.77 -14.53
C ARG A 165 6.31 12.43 -13.04
N CYS A 166 7.31 11.62 -12.65
CA CYS A 166 7.51 11.25 -11.25
C CYS A 166 7.95 12.44 -10.40
N SER A 167 7.49 12.48 -9.14
CA SER A 167 7.96 13.45 -8.16
C SER A 167 9.43 13.22 -7.80
N ALA A 168 10.09 14.29 -7.34
CA ALA A 168 11.47 14.21 -6.87
C ALA A 168 11.63 13.22 -5.69
N ASP A 169 10.61 13.07 -4.85
CA ASP A 169 10.60 12.11 -3.75
C ASP A 169 10.53 10.66 -4.26
N SER A 170 9.63 10.35 -5.20
CA SER A 170 9.56 9.03 -5.84
C SER A 170 10.88 8.64 -6.54
N VAL A 171 11.50 9.59 -7.24
CA VAL A 171 12.83 9.43 -7.86
C VAL A 171 13.92 9.20 -6.82
N TYR A 172 13.95 10.02 -5.76
CA TYR A 172 14.97 9.91 -4.71
C TYR A 172 14.88 8.58 -3.97
N ARG A 173 13.66 8.11 -3.65
CA ARG A 173 13.45 6.78 -3.04
C ARG A 173 13.94 5.63 -3.91
N ARG A 174 13.89 5.80 -5.23
CA ARG A 174 14.30 4.82 -6.22
C ARG A 174 15.82 4.75 -6.41
N TYR A 175 16.50 5.90 -6.45
CA TYR A 175 17.92 5.95 -6.81
C TYR A 175 18.85 6.36 -5.66
N ALA A 176 18.30 6.75 -4.50
CA ALA A 176 19.01 7.34 -3.37
C ALA A 176 19.88 8.56 -3.75
N THR A 177 19.58 9.20 -4.89
CA THR A 177 20.27 10.38 -5.40
C THR A 177 19.27 11.28 -6.14
N PRO A 178 19.40 12.62 -6.08
CA PRO A 178 18.59 13.51 -6.90
C PRO A 178 18.90 13.31 -8.39
N LEU A 179 17.97 12.69 -9.11
CA LEU A 179 18.10 12.40 -10.55
C LEU A 179 16.95 13.04 -11.33
N ALA A 180 17.10 14.30 -11.74
CA ALA A 180 15.98 15.04 -12.33
C ALA A 180 15.46 14.44 -13.65
N ARG A 181 16.34 13.87 -14.47
CA ARG A 181 16.02 13.27 -15.77
C ARG A 181 16.93 12.10 -16.07
N ILE A 182 16.44 11.20 -16.92
CA ILE A 182 17.21 10.09 -17.48
C ILE A 182 17.31 10.24 -18.99
N ASP A 183 18.44 9.81 -19.55
CA ASP A 183 18.65 9.73 -21.00
C ASP A 183 18.31 8.33 -21.54
N ASP A 184 18.30 8.17 -22.86
CA ASP A 184 18.07 6.88 -23.54
C ASP A 184 19.01 5.77 -23.04
N ARG A 185 20.27 6.10 -22.78
CA ARG A 185 21.26 5.13 -22.33
C ARG A 185 20.90 4.59 -20.95
N PHE A 186 20.52 5.47 -20.02
CA PHE A 186 20.12 5.08 -18.67
C PHE A 186 18.79 4.34 -18.68
N ALA A 187 17.81 4.79 -19.46
CA ALA A 187 16.52 4.11 -19.63
C ALA A 187 16.70 2.67 -20.14
N ARG A 188 17.50 2.47 -21.19
CA ARG A 188 17.83 1.12 -21.70
C ARG A 188 18.52 0.25 -20.66
N ARG A 189 19.38 0.83 -19.83
CA ARG A 189 20.02 0.10 -18.72
C ARG A 189 19.00 -0.35 -17.68
N LEU A 190 18.02 0.49 -17.34
CA LEU A 190 16.96 0.10 -16.41
C LEU A 190 16.06 -1.02 -16.95
N LEU A 191 15.82 -1.05 -18.27
CA LEU A 191 14.95 -2.03 -18.92
C LEU A 191 15.60 -3.42 -19.06
N LEU A 192 16.93 -3.50 -19.15
CA LEU A 192 17.61 -4.70 -19.64
C LEU A 192 18.84 -5.15 -18.84
N ALA A 193 19.29 -4.37 -17.84
CA ALA A 193 20.40 -4.80 -17.01
C ALA A 193 20.01 -5.99 -16.11
N GLY A 194 21.02 -6.76 -15.70
CA GLY A 194 20.84 -7.88 -14.77
C GLY A 194 19.97 -8.99 -15.35
N ASN A 195 18.93 -9.36 -14.60
CA ASN A 195 17.97 -10.40 -14.99
C ASN A 195 16.73 -9.81 -15.68
N GLY A 196 16.82 -8.58 -16.18
CA GLY A 196 15.77 -7.89 -16.93
C GLY A 196 14.84 -7.03 -16.07
N ALA A 197 13.76 -6.56 -16.69
CA ALA A 197 12.78 -5.70 -16.05
C ALA A 197 11.34 -6.05 -16.46
N LEU A 198 10.40 -5.63 -15.63
CA LEU A 198 8.97 -5.59 -15.93
C LEU A 198 8.51 -4.14 -15.99
N VAL A 199 7.62 -3.86 -16.92
CA VAL A 199 6.90 -2.58 -17.00
C VAL A 199 5.43 -2.79 -16.70
N ALA A 200 4.83 -1.81 -16.03
CA ALA A 200 3.41 -1.65 -15.93
C ALA A 200 2.96 -0.64 -16.98
N THR A 201 1.98 -0.98 -17.81
CA THR A 201 1.55 -0.17 -18.95
C THR A 201 0.05 0.06 -18.95
N VAL A 202 -0.39 1.25 -19.35
CA VAL A 202 -1.79 1.61 -19.62
C VAL A 202 -1.83 2.10 -21.07
N GLY A 203 -2.49 1.33 -21.94
CA GLY A 203 -2.22 1.42 -23.37
C GLY A 203 -0.73 1.21 -23.65
N ASP A 204 -0.12 2.17 -24.37
CA ASP A 204 1.30 2.18 -24.72
C ASP A 204 2.17 3.01 -23.76
N GLU A 205 1.57 3.59 -22.71
CA GLU A 205 2.29 4.40 -21.72
C GLU A 205 2.75 3.54 -20.53
N VAL A 206 4.04 3.62 -20.22
CA VAL A 206 4.62 3.04 -19.01
C VAL A 206 4.19 3.89 -17.82
N VAL A 207 3.69 3.24 -16.78
CA VAL A 207 3.26 3.87 -15.51
C VAL A 207 4.02 3.31 -14.31
N GLY A 208 4.87 2.30 -14.52
CA GLY A 208 5.75 1.75 -13.50
C GLY A 208 6.78 0.78 -14.07
N ILE A 209 7.86 0.55 -13.33
CA ILE A 209 8.95 -0.35 -13.68
C ILE A 209 9.48 -1.10 -12.45
N ALA A 210 9.83 -2.38 -12.65
CA ALA A 210 10.61 -3.20 -11.75
C ALA A 210 11.87 -3.67 -12.48
N SER A 211 13.06 -3.37 -11.97
CA SER A 211 14.31 -3.88 -12.53
C SER A 211 14.93 -4.87 -11.57
N ILE A 212 15.55 -5.92 -12.12
CA ILE A 212 16.09 -7.03 -11.36
C ILE A 212 17.60 -7.10 -11.59
N SER A 213 18.39 -7.08 -10.52
CA SER A 213 19.83 -7.29 -10.64
C SER A 213 20.15 -8.69 -11.15
N THR A 214 21.40 -8.90 -11.54
CA THR A 214 21.94 -10.26 -11.72
C THR A 214 21.74 -11.05 -10.42
N CYS A 215 21.44 -12.34 -10.56
CA CYS A 215 21.32 -13.23 -9.41
C CYS A 215 22.73 -13.59 -8.93
N GLU A 216 23.04 -13.27 -7.67
CA GLU A 216 24.32 -13.58 -7.03
C GLU A 216 24.03 -14.34 -5.74
N ASN A 217 24.69 -15.49 -5.55
CA ASN A 217 24.46 -16.36 -4.39
C ASN A 217 22.96 -16.70 -4.14
N ALA A 218 22.21 -16.95 -5.22
CA ALA A 218 20.77 -17.18 -5.21
C ALA A 218 19.91 -16.00 -4.70
N ILE A 219 20.47 -14.78 -4.67
CA ILE A 219 19.78 -13.57 -4.27
C ILE A 219 19.75 -12.60 -5.47
N ALA A 220 18.59 -12.02 -5.75
CA ALA A 220 18.45 -10.94 -6.73
C ALA A 220 17.85 -9.69 -6.09
N GLU A 221 18.42 -8.52 -6.35
CA GLU A 221 17.86 -7.25 -5.90
C GLU A 221 16.76 -6.78 -6.87
N VAL A 222 15.63 -6.36 -6.31
CA VAL A 222 14.51 -5.78 -7.04
C VAL A 222 14.35 -4.34 -6.62
N SER A 223 14.41 -3.44 -7.60
CA SER A 223 14.09 -2.03 -7.41
C SER A 223 12.81 -1.70 -8.16
N LEU A 224 11.96 -0.83 -7.59
CA LEU A 224 10.67 -0.42 -8.16
C LEU A 224 10.53 1.10 -8.29
N LEU A 225 9.84 1.56 -9.33
CA LEU A 225 9.37 2.94 -9.47
C LEU A 225 7.97 2.91 -10.07
N VAL A 226 7.02 3.62 -9.45
CA VAL A 226 5.64 3.76 -9.95
C VAL A 226 5.30 5.24 -9.98
N GLU A 227 4.74 5.71 -11.09
CA GLU A 227 4.33 7.10 -11.28
C GLU A 227 3.32 7.49 -10.19
N ASP A 228 3.48 8.67 -9.59
CA ASP A 228 2.76 9.10 -8.38
C ASP A 228 1.24 8.98 -8.52
N GLY A 229 0.67 9.38 -9.67
CA GLY A 229 -0.77 9.28 -9.95
C GLY A 229 -1.31 7.84 -10.07
N TRP A 230 -0.42 6.87 -10.22
CA TRP A 230 -0.71 5.43 -10.36
C TRP A 230 -0.37 4.62 -9.09
N GLN A 231 0.18 5.26 -8.07
CA GLN A 231 0.47 4.62 -6.78
C GLN A 231 -0.83 4.24 -6.04
N ARG A 232 -0.72 3.31 -5.10
CA ARG A 232 -1.85 2.76 -4.30
C ARG A 232 -2.96 2.08 -5.13
N ARG A 233 -2.67 1.69 -6.37
CA ARG A 233 -3.57 0.89 -7.25
C ARG A 233 -3.11 -0.55 -7.46
N GLY A 234 -2.31 -1.09 -6.53
CA GLY A 234 -1.76 -2.46 -6.61
C GLY A 234 -0.67 -2.69 -7.68
N ILE A 235 -0.27 -1.67 -8.43
CA ILE A 235 0.76 -1.79 -9.49
C ILE A 235 2.11 -2.25 -8.93
N GLY A 236 2.56 -1.64 -7.82
CA GLY A 236 3.81 -2.04 -7.16
C GLY A 236 3.80 -3.52 -6.75
N THR A 237 2.68 -4.00 -6.22
CA THR A 237 2.49 -5.41 -5.82
C THR A 237 2.58 -6.36 -7.03
N ARG A 238 1.91 -6.01 -8.12
CA ARG A 238 1.95 -6.81 -9.36
C ARG A 238 3.34 -6.82 -9.99
N LEU A 239 4.03 -5.68 -9.99
CA LEU A 239 5.41 -5.56 -10.42
C LEU A 239 6.36 -6.40 -9.57
N LEU A 240 6.22 -6.36 -8.24
CA LEU A 240 7.02 -7.18 -7.33
C LEU A 240 6.76 -8.68 -7.52
N SER A 241 5.50 -9.09 -7.60
CA SER A 241 5.12 -10.49 -7.82
C SER A 241 5.69 -11.03 -9.14
N GLY A 242 5.57 -10.24 -10.23
CA GLY A 242 6.20 -10.58 -11.50
C GLY A 242 7.73 -10.64 -11.38
N ALA A 243 8.36 -9.66 -10.73
CA ALA A 243 9.81 -9.59 -10.62
C ALA A 243 10.36 -10.77 -9.81
N ALA A 244 9.68 -11.15 -8.74
CA ALA A 244 9.99 -12.33 -7.94
C ALA A 244 9.95 -13.62 -8.78
N ARG A 245 8.92 -13.79 -9.62
CA ARG A 245 8.80 -14.94 -10.53
C ARG A 245 9.86 -14.93 -11.64
N LEU A 246 10.24 -13.75 -12.15
CA LEU A 246 11.29 -13.60 -13.15
C LEU A 246 12.67 -13.90 -12.56
N ALA A 247 12.97 -13.37 -11.37
CA ALA A 247 14.19 -13.67 -10.63
C ALA A 247 14.32 -15.16 -10.31
N ARG A 248 13.20 -15.81 -9.94
CA ARG A 248 13.14 -17.26 -9.74
C ARG A 248 13.52 -18.04 -11.00
N GLY A 249 13.05 -17.59 -12.17
CA GLY A 249 13.44 -18.15 -13.48
C GLY A 249 14.95 -18.04 -13.77
N HIS A 250 15.63 -17.09 -13.14
CA HIS A 250 17.08 -16.90 -13.21
C HIS A 250 17.84 -17.54 -12.03
N GLY A 251 17.20 -18.43 -11.26
CA GLY A 251 17.84 -19.19 -10.19
C GLY A 251 17.88 -18.49 -8.83
N ALA A 252 17.12 -17.40 -8.61
CA ALA A 252 16.99 -16.82 -7.29
C ALA A 252 16.17 -17.73 -6.34
N ALA A 253 16.62 -17.84 -5.10
CA ALA A 253 15.88 -18.38 -3.96
C ALA A 253 15.22 -17.25 -3.15
N ASP A 254 15.88 -16.09 -3.07
CA ASP A 254 15.39 -14.89 -2.42
C ASP A 254 15.46 -13.68 -3.37
N VAL A 255 14.50 -12.77 -3.25
CA VAL A 255 14.63 -11.40 -3.77
C VAL A 255 14.73 -10.39 -2.65
N VAL A 256 15.50 -9.34 -2.86
CA VAL A 256 15.74 -8.29 -1.85
C VAL A 256 15.31 -6.94 -2.39
N LEU A 257 14.62 -6.16 -1.57
CA LEU A 257 14.35 -4.75 -1.81
C LEU A 257 15.04 -3.92 -0.75
N ARG A 258 15.67 -2.82 -1.17
CA ARG A 258 16.35 -1.86 -0.29
C ARG A 258 15.69 -0.50 -0.42
N SER A 259 15.47 0.16 0.70
CA SER A 259 15.11 1.58 0.70
C SER A 259 15.54 2.25 2.00
N ARG A 260 15.55 3.58 2.02
CA ARG A 260 15.80 4.35 3.24
C ARG A 260 14.66 4.13 4.25
N THR A 261 14.95 4.30 5.53
CA THR A 261 13.99 4.12 6.64
C THR A 261 12.70 4.97 6.54
N HIS A 262 12.70 6.03 5.74
CA HIS A 262 11.55 6.92 5.52
C HIS A 262 10.70 6.56 4.28
N ASN A 263 10.68 5.29 3.84
CA ASN A 263 9.86 4.86 2.70
C ASN A 263 8.68 3.96 3.16
N PRO A 264 7.52 4.54 3.54
CA PRO A 264 6.37 3.77 3.99
C PRO A 264 5.79 2.87 2.88
N ALA A 265 5.99 3.23 1.60
CA ALA A 265 5.49 2.44 0.48
C ALA A 265 6.17 1.07 0.37
N LEU A 266 7.44 0.94 0.78
CA LEU A 266 8.15 -0.34 0.78
C LEU A 266 7.54 -1.31 1.81
N MET A 267 7.15 -0.79 2.98
CA MET A 267 6.50 -1.60 4.02
C MET A 267 5.11 -2.05 3.57
N SER A 268 4.29 -1.13 3.05
CA SER A 268 2.97 -1.47 2.49
C SER A 268 3.07 -2.51 1.37
N LEU A 269 4.08 -2.38 0.49
CA LEU A 269 4.34 -3.34 -0.57
C LEU A 269 4.71 -4.72 -0.03
N ALA A 270 5.59 -4.78 0.97
CA ALA A 270 6.00 -6.04 1.58
C ALA A 270 4.78 -6.80 2.13
N PHE A 271 3.90 -6.11 2.88
CA PHE A 271 2.69 -6.70 3.45
C PHE A 271 1.64 -7.06 2.39
N ALA A 272 1.38 -6.17 1.42
CA ALA A 272 0.34 -6.36 0.41
C ALA A 272 0.71 -7.42 -0.64
N SER A 273 1.99 -7.81 -0.75
CA SER A 273 2.43 -8.77 -1.75
C SER A 273 1.95 -10.21 -1.52
N GLY A 274 1.50 -10.53 -0.30
CA GLY A 274 1.17 -11.90 0.09
C GLY A 274 2.38 -12.85 0.10
N LEU A 275 3.59 -12.33 -0.15
CA LEU A 275 4.83 -13.10 -0.16
C LEU A 275 5.40 -13.18 1.26
N ARG A 276 6.09 -14.28 1.58
CA ARG A 276 6.76 -14.45 2.88
C ARG A 276 7.99 -13.53 2.94
N ALA A 277 7.80 -12.33 3.49
CA ALA A 277 8.83 -11.32 3.62
C ALA A 277 9.46 -11.33 5.03
N ARG A 278 10.79 -11.19 5.09
CA ARG A 278 11.58 -10.88 6.29
C ARG A 278 12.05 -9.44 6.18
N ILE A 279 11.85 -8.65 7.22
CA ILE A 279 12.21 -7.23 7.24
C ILE A 279 13.34 -7.04 8.25
N ARG A 280 14.41 -6.37 7.83
CA ARG A 280 15.55 -6.03 8.68
C ARG A 280 15.92 -4.56 8.51
N LEU A 281 16.26 -3.93 9.62
CA LEU A 281 16.91 -2.62 9.64
C LEU A 281 18.43 -2.82 9.60
N ASP A 282 19.09 -2.12 8.68
CA ASP A 282 20.54 -2.07 8.52
C ASP A 282 20.97 -0.60 8.43
N GLY A 283 21.31 -0.02 9.58
CA GLY A 283 21.54 1.42 9.72
C GLY A 283 20.28 2.22 9.35
N ASP A 284 20.41 3.05 8.32
CA ASP A 284 19.33 3.90 7.78
C ASP A 284 18.62 3.28 6.56
N THR A 285 18.85 1.99 6.33
CA THR A 285 18.26 1.22 5.23
C THR A 285 17.36 0.12 5.78
N VAL A 286 16.15 0.05 5.23
CA VAL A 286 15.23 -1.09 5.38
C VAL A 286 15.53 -2.09 4.27
N VAL A 287 15.79 -3.32 4.67
CA VAL A 287 16.01 -4.46 3.77
C VAL A 287 14.83 -5.41 3.91
N VAL A 288 14.11 -5.61 2.82
CA VAL A 288 13.00 -6.57 2.74
C VAL A 288 13.47 -7.75 1.90
N THR A 289 13.56 -8.93 2.50
CA THR A 289 13.92 -10.18 1.83
C THR A 289 12.67 -11.02 1.63
N VAL A 290 12.42 -11.48 0.42
CA VAL A 290 11.24 -12.25 0.05
C VAL A 290 11.67 -13.59 -0.54
N GLY A 291 11.25 -14.69 0.07
CA GLY A 291 11.51 -16.02 -0.45
C GLY A 291 10.67 -16.31 -1.69
N VAL A 292 11.30 -16.80 -2.76
CA VAL A 292 10.65 -17.04 -4.07
C VAL A 292 10.63 -18.50 -4.49
N ASP A 293 11.09 -19.41 -3.63
CA ASP A 293 11.25 -20.83 -3.97
C ASP A 293 9.97 -21.53 -4.44
N GLY A 294 8.83 -21.19 -3.83
CA GLY A 294 7.52 -21.76 -4.15
C GLY A 294 6.81 -21.08 -5.32
N LEU A 295 7.41 -20.06 -5.95
CA LEU A 295 6.76 -19.33 -7.04
C LEU A 295 6.97 -20.04 -8.38
N LYS A 296 5.91 -20.12 -9.20
CA LYS A 296 6.02 -20.57 -10.59
C LYS A 296 6.87 -19.56 -11.38
N PRO A 297 8.02 -19.97 -11.96
CA PRO A 297 8.90 -19.07 -12.70
C PRO A 297 8.17 -18.36 -13.85
N LEU A 298 8.53 -17.10 -14.08
CA LEU A 298 8.28 -16.45 -15.37
C LEU A 298 9.50 -16.73 -16.24
N THR A 299 9.35 -17.67 -17.17
CA THR A 299 10.43 -18.01 -18.10
C THR A 299 10.54 -16.91 -19.15
N MET A 300 11.73 -16.34 -19.29
CA MET A 300 12.08 -15.63 -20.52
C MET A 300 12.12 -16.67 -21.63
N VAL A 301 11.27 -16.54 -22.65
CA VAL A 301 11.62 -17.11 -23.95
C VAL A 301 12.74 -16.22 -24.48
N PRO A 302 13.96 -16.73 -24.70
CA PRO A 302 15.02 -15.91 -25.28
C PRO A 302 14.52 -15.36 -26.61
N ALA A 303 14.60 -14.04 -26.80
CA ALA A 303 14.41 -13.41 -28.10
C ALA A 303 15.60 -13.72 -29.02
N ALA A 304 15.81 -15.01 -29.31
CA ALA A 304 16.80 -15.53 -30.24
C ALA A 304 16.39 -16.95 -30.63
N THR A 305 15.41 -17.07 -31.54
CA THR A 305 15.43 -17.89 -32.78
C THR A 305 14.12 -17.70 -33.55
N ALA A 306 13.72 -16.44 -33.81
CA ALA A 306 12.64 -16.11 -34.75
C ALA A 306 13.18 -15.26 -35.92
N ARG A 307 14.37 -15.62 -36.41
CA ARG A 307 14.92 -15.21 -37.72
C ARG A 307 15.79 -16.34 -38.25
N LYS A 308 15.17 -17.49 -38.54
CA LYS A 308 15.73 -18.50 -39.47
C LYS A 308 14.68 -19.36 -40.18
N ALA A 309 13.38 -19.05 -40.03
CA ALA A 309 12.29 -19.77 -40.71
C ALA A 309 11.68 -19.05 -41.93
N SER A 310 12.23 -17.90 -42.37
CA SER A 310 11.73 -17.19 -43.57
C SER A 310 12.79 -16.94 -44.66
N ILE A 311 13.98 -17.55 -44.57
CA ILE A 311 15.00 -17.48 -45.65
C ILE A 311 15.31 -18.88 -46.22
N ALA A 312 14.80 -19.97 -45.64
CA ALA A 312 15.06 -21.33 -46.14
C ALA A 312 13.99 -21.88 -47.13
N GLU A 313 12.88 -21.17 -47.38
CA GLU A 313 11.83 -21.61 -48.33
C GLU A 313 11.87 -20.93 -49.71
N GLN A 314 12.89 -20.12 -50.03
CA GLN A 314 13.05 -19.50 -51.36
C GLN A 314 14.32 -19.90 -52.11
N SER A 315 14.86 -21.09 -51.86
CA SER A 315 15.94 -21.62 -52.70
C SER A 315 15.81 -23.13 -52.86
N THR A 316 15.03 -23.54 -53.85
CA THR A 316 15.24 -24.79 -54.59
C THR A 316 15.00 -24.48 -56.07
N PRO A 317 15.94 -24.87 -56.96
CA PRO A 317 16.03 -24.36 -58.33
C PRO A 317 15.14 -25.13 -59.29
N ALA A 318 14.78 -24.49 -60.41
CA ALA A 318 14.40 -25.13 -61.65
C ALA A 318 15.48 -24.82 -62.69
#